data_AF-A0A4R5L6P6-F1
#
_entry.id   AF-A0A4R5L6P6-F1
#
_cell.length_a   1.000
_cell.length_b   1.000
_cell.length_c   1.000
_cell.angle_alpha   90.00
_cell.angle_beta   90.00
_cell.angle_gamma   90.00
#
_symmetry.space_group_name_H-M   'P 1'
#
loop_
_entity.id
_entity.type
_entity.pdbx_description
1 polymer ?
#
loop_
_entity_poly.entity_id
_entity_poly.type
_entity_poly.pdbx_seq_one_letter_code
_entity_poly.pdbx_strand_id
1 'polypeptide(L)'
;MHPSGLQRQVEGLVLSAATLEQAIHALAGQFPGVASLVAWKDALFTAQPQYPFEGDPVGVQTQIAQLWLALAKIDCLEVKMDVETGLQIRESPEPLGSHATELPRPPSLQMQGRIRKLLFRSMMGITGRGLQINELEFEFARSMQQPLKRYVADLNITVRDLVAKEYIRTTQPGPHMTLYYRGIDFDLWIEEVKAAMSGSESPHVQNFTFTGAVASVQTGANATATVTQNNSATADIANVISALRALQNELLQASLPQHDRDELSAITEESVVELSKAKFSKLKITGLLKVIGETVQVMGAAPDAYKVLKHAAGGIGISLP
;
A
#
# COMPACT_ATOMS: atom_id res chain seq x y z
N MET A 1 -22.17 -4.61 -0.38
CA MET A 1 -21.75 -3.34 0.26
C MET A 1 -22.51 -3.23 1.56
N HIS A 2 -21.85 -3.08 2.70
CA HIS A 2 -22.56 -2.97 3.98
C HIS A 2 -23.18 -1.56 4.12
N PRO A 3 -24.51 -1.43 4.29
CA PRO A 3 -25.20 -0.14 4.41
C PRO A 3 -24.86 0.67 5.69
N SER A 4 -24.03 0.10 6.58
CA SER A 4 -23.72 0.65 7.90
C SER A 4 -22.97 1.98 7.91
N GLY A 5 -22.31 2.37 6.81
CA GLY A 5 -21.56 3.63 6.73
C GLY A 5 -22.46 4.85 6.48
N LEU A 6 -23.42 4.73 5.57
CA LEU A 6 -24.33 5.81 5.17
C LEU A 6 -25.41 6.09 6.23
N GLN A 7 -25.88 5.04 6.92
CA GLN A 7 -26.86 5.20 8.01
C GLN A 7 -26.37 6.16 9.10
N ARG A 8 -25.09 6.09 9.49
CA ARG A 8 -24.51 7.01 10.49
C ARG A 8 -24.43 8.47 10.03
N GLN A 9 -24.27 8.72 8.73
CA GLN A 9 -24.27 10.09 8.20
C GLN A 9 -25.68 10.70 8.21
N VAL A 10 -26.71 9.87 8.07
CA VAL A 10 -28.11 10.32 8.02
C VAL A 10 -28.74 10.40 9.41
N GLU A 11 -28.20 9.73 10.44
CA GLU A 11 -28.69 9.78 11.83
C GLU A 11 -28.76 11.21 12.43
N GLY A 12 -28.03 12.19 11.87
CA GLY A 12 -28.10 13.60 12.25
C GLY A 12 -29.25 14.40 11.62
N LEU A 13 -29.91 13.87 10.60
CA LEU A 13 -31.06 14.50 9.93
C LEU A 13 -32.34 13.98 10.57
N VAL A 14 -32.96 14.80 11.42
CA VAL A 14 -34.23 14.47 12.09
C VAL A 14 -35.29 14.12 11.03
N LEU A 15 -35.66 12.84 10.94
CA LEU A 15 -36.73 12.37 10.08
C LEU A 15 -38.07 12.75 10.71
N SER A 16 -38.82 13.65 10.07
CA SER A 16 -40.19 13.97 10.48
C SER A 16 -41.09 12.73 10.37
N ALA A 17 -42.09 12.60 11.23
CA ALA A 17 -43.09 11.52 11.22
C ALA A 17 -44.06 11.60 10.01
N ALA A 18 -43.52 11.53 8.79
CA ALA A 18 -44.29 11.50 7.56
C ALA A 18 -44.84 10.09 7.30
N THR A 19 -46.06 10.01 6.79
CA THR A 19 -46.66 8.75 6.31
C THR A 19 -45.94 8.22 5.06
N LEU A 20 -46.02 6.91 4.79
CA LEU A 20 -45.41 6.29 3.62
C LEU A 20 -45.78 6.98 2.30
N GLU A 21 -47.07 7.27 2.09
CA GLU A 21 -47.54 7.96 0.88
C GLU A 21 -46.93 9.35 0.73
N GLN A 22 -46.79 10.11 1.82
CA GLN A 22 -46.15 11.43 1.80
C GLN A 22 -44.67 11.33 1.41
N ALA A 23 -43.94 10.33 1.92
CA ALA A 23 -42.54 10.11 1.57
C ALA A 23 -42.36 9.73 0.09
N ILE A 24 -43.24 8.87 -0.44
CA ILE A 24 -43.25 8.49 -1.86
C ILE A 24 -43.56 9.68 -2.76
N HIS A 25 -44.56 10.49 -2.39
CA HIS A 25 -44.87 11.72 -3.14
C HIS A 25 -43.70 12.70 -3.14
N ALA A 26 -42.97 12.83 -2.02
CA ALA A 26 -41.78 13.67 -1.94
C ALA A 26 -40.64 13.17 -2.85
N LEU A 27 -40.38 11.85 -2.86
CA LEU A 27 -39.41 11.23 -3.75
C LEU A 27 -39.78 11.43 -5.24
N ALA A 28 -41.03 11.18 -5.61
CA ALA A 28 -41.51 11.40 -6.97
C ALA A 28 -41.42 12.87 -7.39
N GLY A 29 -41.63 13.81 -6.46
CA GLY A 29 -41.44 15.24 -6.68
C GLY A 29 -39.99 15.65 -6.88
N GLN A 30 -39.05 14.98 -6.22
CA GLN A 30 -37.60 15.24 -6.35
C GLN A 30 -37.01 14.69 -7.65
N PHE A 31 -37.61 13.63 -8.20
CA PHE A 31 -37.20 13.01 -9.47
C PHE A 31 -38.34 13.06 -10.50
N PRO A 32 -38.73 14.26 -10.97
CA PRO A 32 -39.86 14.43 -11.86
C PRO A 32 -39.62 13.71 -13.19
N GLY A 33 -40.62 12.97 -13.66
CA GLY A 33 -40.59 12.28 -14.96
C GLY A 33 -39.78 10.97 -14.98
N VAL A 34 -39.15 10.57 -13.87
CA VAL A 34 -38.40 9.32 -13.83
C VAL A 34 -39.33 8.11 -13.67
N ALA A 35 -40.36 8.19 -12.82
CA ALA A 35 -41.20 7.04 -12.51
C ALA A 35 -42.62 7.39 -12.03
N SER A 36 -43.54 6.43 -12.14
CA SER A 36 -44.88 6.52 -11.52
C SER A 36 -44.82 6.21 -10.02
N LEU A 37 -45.84 6.63 -9.26
CA LEU A 37 -45.96 6.32 -7.82
C LEU A 37 -45.98 4.81 -7.55
N VAL A 38 -46.50 4.02 -8.50
CA VAL A 38 -46.52 2.55 -8.42
C VAL A 38 -45.10 1.98 -8.48
N ALA A 39 -44.24 2.52 -9.37
CA ALA A 39 -42.87 2.05 -9.49
C ALA A 39 -42.04 2.34 -8.22
N TRP A 40 -42.30 3.46 -7.54
CA TRP A 40 -41.68 3.76 -6.24
C TRP A 40 -42.10 2.77 -5.15
N LYS A 41 -43.38 2.37 -5.10
CA LYS A 41 -43.86 1.33 -4.16
C LYS A 41 -43.20 -0.02 -4.41
N ASP A 42 -43.08 -0.40 -5.67
CA ASP A 42 -42.44 -1.65 -6.07
C ASP A 42 -40.94 -1.67 -5.74
N ALA A 43 -40.24 -0.55 -5.99
CA ALA A 43 -38.84 -0.39 -5.63
C ALA A 43 -38.62 -0.48 -4.11
N LEU A 44 -39.47 0.16 -3.30
CA LEU A 44 -39.41 0.07 -1.83
C LEU A 44 -39.65 -1.36 -1.33
N PHE A 45 -40.61 -2.07 -1.90
CA PHE A 45 -40.89 -3.47 -1.56
C PHE A 45 -39.68 -4.36 -1.90
N THR A 46 -39.11 -4.20 -3.10
CA THR A 46 -37.94 -4.95 -3.57
C THR A 46 -36.69 -4.67 -2.74
N ALA A 47 -36.56 -3.47 -2.19
CA ALA A 47 -35.40 -3.06 -1.40
C ALA A 47 -35.46 -3.54 0.06
N GLN A 48 -36.63 -3.94 0.60
CA GLN A 48 -36.80 -4.37 1.99
C GLN A 48 -35.75 -5.38 2.49
N PRO A 49 -35.38 -6.45 1.75
CA PRO A 49 -34.41 -7.43 2.24
C PRO A 49 -32.99 -6.87 2.42
N GLN A 50 -32.69 -5.69 1.87
CA GLN A 50 -31.37 -5.06 1.93
C GLN A 50 -31.18 -4.21 3.19
N TYR A 51 -32.27 -3.88 3.90
CA TYR A 51 -32.21 -3.06 5.11
C TYR A 51 -32.51 -3.90 6.36
N PRO A 52 -31.66 -3.84 7.38
CA PRO A 52 -31.84 -4.59 8.62
C PRO A 52 -32.79 -3.86 9.58
N PHE A 53 -33.93 -3.40 9.11
CA PHE A 53 -34.94 -2.76 9.96
C PHE A 53 -35.85 -3.83 10.58
N GLU A 54 -36.04 -3.77 11.90
CA GLU A 54 -37.01 -4.61 12.61
C GLU A 54 -38.34 -3.87 12.70
N GLY A 55 -39.46 -4.54 12.38
CA GLY A 55 -40.79 -3.94 12.46
C GLY A 55 -41.82 -4.54 11.51
N ASP A 56 -43.00 -3.93 11.47
CA ASP A 56 -44.02 -4.26 10.49
C ASP A 56 -43.57 -3.85 9.07
N PRO A 57 -43.98 -4.55 8.00
CA PRO A 57 -43.53 -4.25 6.64
C PRO A 57 -43.80 -2.80 6.19
N VAL A 58 -44.89 -2.19 6.67
CA VAL A 58 -45.26 -0.81 6.33
C VAL A 58 -44.34 0.18 7.05
N GLY A 59 -44.02 -0.08 8.32
CA GLY A 59 -42.99 0.65 9.06
C GLY A 59 -41.62 0.60 8.37
N VAL A 60 -41.19 -0.57 7.92
CA VAL A 60 -39.92 -0.75 7.18
C VAL A 60 -39.89 0.05 5.89
N GLN A 61 -40.94 0.00 5.07
CA GLN A 61 -41.01 0.79 3.82
C GLN A 61 -40.98 2.29 4.10
N THR A 62 -41.64 2.73 5.17
CA THR A 62 -41.65 4.14 5.57
C THR A 62 -40.24 4.61 5.92
N GLN A 63 -39.46 3.78 6.65
CA GLN A 63 -38.07 4.08 7.00
C GLN A 63 -37.15 4.13 5.77
N ILE A 64 -37.29 3.18 4.83
CA ILE A 64 -36.50 3.17 3.59
C ILE A 64 -36.82 4.40 2.74
N ALA A 65 -38.10 4.75 2.57
CA ALA A 65 -38.51 5.92 1.81
C ALA A 65 -37.95 7.22 2.40
N GLN A 66 -37.96 7.34 3.73
CA GLN A 66 -37.37 8.47 4.45
C GLN A 66 -35.84 8.53 4.29
N LEU A 67 -35.14 7.39 4.36
CA LEU A 67 -33.71 7.30 4.10
C LEU A 67 -33.36 7.76 2.68
N TRP A 68 -34.07 7.25 1.68
CA TRP A 68 -33.87 7.66 0.28
C TRP A 68 -34.14 9.13 0.08
N LEU A 69 -35.17 9.70 0.72
CA LEU A 69 -35.44 11.13 0.65
C LEU A 69 -34.30 11.94 1.29
N ALA A 70 -33.72 11.46 2.39
CA ALA A 70 -32.57 12.10 3.02
C ALA A 70 -31.32 12.02 2.12
N LEU A 71 -31.05 10.86 1.52
CA LEU A 71 -29.96 10.66 0.56
C LEU A 71 -30.13 11.55 -0.66
N ALA A 72 -31.33 11.63 -1.22
CA ALA A 72 -31.61 12.47 -2.38
C ALA A 72 -31.37 13.97 -2.08
N LYS A 73 -31.66 14.45 -0.87
CA LYS A 73 -31.38 15.85 -0.47
C LYS A 73 -29.89 16.19 -0.41
N ILE A 74 -29.03 15.20 -0.18
CA ILE A 74 -27.56 15.35 -0.21
C ILE A 74 -26.98 14.83 -1.54
N ASP A 75 -27.83 14.72 -2.57
CA ASP A 75 -27.55 14.13 -3.87
C ASP A 75 -27.00 12.70 -3.83
N CYS A 76 -27.04 11.92 -2.74
CA CYS A 76 -26.47 10.56 -2.67
C CYS A 76 -27.37 9.43 -3.22
N LEU A 77 -28.48 9.75 -3.89
CA LEU A 77 -29.44 8.77 -4.43
C LEU A 77 -29.55 8.82 -5.96
N GLU A 78 -29.14 7.75 -6.64
CA GLU A 78 -29.21 7.64 -8.10
C GLU A 78 -30.48 6.90 -8.49
N VAL A 79 -31.30 7.54 -9.33
CA VAL A 79 -32.59 7.00 -9.73
C VAL A 79 -32.63 6.92 -11.24
N LYS A 80 -32.79 5.70 -11.77
CA LYS A 80 -32.86 5.43 -13.21
C LYS A 80 -34.07 4.55 -13.51
N MET A 81 -34.77 4.89 -14.59
CA MET A 81 -35.81 4.01 -15.13
C MET A 81 -35.20 3.13 -16.21
N ASP A 82 -35.34 1.82 -16.04
CA ASP A 82 -34.94 0.81 -17.00
C ASP A 82 -36.18 0.08 -17.52
N VAL A 83 -36.22 -0.20 -18.83
CA VAL A 83 -37.42 -0.75 -19.48
C VAL A 83 -37.68 -2.21 -19.07
N GLU A 84 -36.65 -2.97 -18.76
CA GLU A 84 -36.75 -4.40 -18.44
C GLU A 84 -36.91 -4.63 -16.94
N THR A 85 -36.22 -3.83 -16.13
CA THR A 85 -36.09 -4.04 -14.69
C THR A 85 -36.86 -3.02 -13.84
N GLY A 86 -37.46 -2.01 -14.48
CA GLY A 86 -38.23 -0.98 -13.80
C GLY A 86 -37.37 0.10 -13.14
N LEU A 87 -37.83 0.62 -12.01
CA LEU A 87 -37.15 1.70 -11.29
C LEU A 87 -35.93 1.16 -10.53
N GLN A 88 -34.73 1.48 -11.01
CA GLN A 88 -33.49 1.16 -10.34
C GLN A 88 -33.05 2.31 -9.43
N ILE A 89 -32.77 1.98 -8.18
CA ILE A 89 -32.30 2.92 -7.16
C ILE A 89 -30.95 2.45 -6.65
N ARG A 90 -29.95 3.32 -6.73
CA ARG A 90 -28.60 3.05 -6.25
C ARG A 90 -28.19 4.10 -5.23
N GLU A 91 -27.89 3.64 -4.03
CA GLU A 91 -27.28 4.48 -3.00
C GLU A 91 -25.80 4.68 -3.30
N SER A 92 -25.38 5.92 -3.36
CA SER A 92 -23.98 6.30 -3.48
C SER A 92 -23.47 6.79 -2.13
N PRO A 93 -22.29 6.39 -1.68
CA PRO A 93 -21.66 6.97 -0.48
C PRO A 93 -21.25 8.44 -0.69
N GLU A 94 -21.27 8.92 -1.94
CA GLU A 94 -20.87 10.26 -2.35
C GLU A 94 -22.02 10.93 -3.13
N PRO A 95 -22.24 12.25 -2.99
CA PRO A 95 -23.25 13.00 -3.72
C PRO A 95 -23.11 12.80 -5.25
N LEU A 96 -24.19 12.48 -5.96
CA LEU A 96 -24.27 12.34 -7.42
C LEU A 96 -24.15 13.68 -8.15
N GLY A 97 -24.39 14.79 -7.45
CA GLY A 97 -24.01 16.14 -7.87
C GLY A 97 -22.49 16.38 -7.78
N SER A 98 -21.76 15.62 -6.97
CA SER A 98 -20.35 15.38 -7.19
C SER A 98 -20.18 14.32 -8.28
N HIS A 99 -20.48 14.71 -9.51
CA HIS A 99 -19.48 14.48 -10.54
C HIS A 99 -18.16 14.93 -9.92
N ALA A 100 -17.27 13.99 -9.62
CA ALA A 100 -15.93 14.32 -9.22
C ALA A 100 -15.26 15.15 -10.35
N THR A 101 -15.45 16.47 -10.36
CA THR A 101 -14.30 17.29 -9.97
C THR A 101 -13.86 16.73 -8.63
N GLU A 102 -13.03 15.68 -8.68
CA GLU A 102 -11.99 15.58 -7.69
C GLU A 102 -11.47 17.01 -7.59
N LEU A 103 -11.65 17.63 -6.42
CA LEU A 103 -11.07 18.94 -6.15
C LEU A 103 -9.68 18.90 -6.77
N PRO A 104 -9.40 19.75 -7.79
CA PRO A 104 -8.20 19.62 -8.59
C PRO A 104 -7.05 19.41 -7.63
N ARG A 105 -6.42 18.23 -7.68
CA ARG A 105 -5.38 17.91 -6.73
C ARG A 105 -4.40 19.09 -6.76
N PRO A 106 -3.99 19.64 -5.60
CA PRO A 106 -3.02 20.71 -5.61
C PRO A 106 -1.80 20.25 -6.40
N PRO A 107 -1.26 21.09 -7.29
CA PRO A 107 -0.19 20.69 -8.17
C PRO A 107 1.01 20.20 -7.36
N SER A 108 1.61 19.11 -7.81
CA SER A 108 2.74 18.48 -7.15
C SER A 108 3.92 18.34 -8.12
N LEU A 109 5.11 18.75 -7.68
CA LEU A 109 6.33 18.66 -8.48
C LEU A 109 6.62 17.22 -8.96
N GLN A 110 6.29 16.23 -8.13
CA GLN A 110 6.44 14.82 -8.49
C GLN A 110 5.53 14.45 -9.68
N MET A 111 4.27 14.88 -9.67
CA MET A 111 3.34 14.58 -10.76
C MET A 111 3.71 15.33 -12.03
N GLN A 112 4.12 16.60 -11.92
CA GLN A 112 4.65 17.38 -13.05
C GLN A 112 5.85 16.68 -13.70
N GLY A 113 6.79 16.17 -12.90
CA GLY A 113 7.92 15.39 -13.41
C GLY A 113 7.49 14.12 -14.15
N ARG A 114 6.44 13.43 -13.69
CA ARG A 114 5.88 12.24 -14.36
C ARG A 114 5.19 12.61 -15.68
N ILE A 115 4.36 13.65 -15.68
CA ILE A 115 3.69 14.16 -16.89
C ILE A 115 4.72 14.65 -17.92
N ARG A 116 5.75 15.37 -17.48
CA ARG A 116 6.86 15.84 -18.34
C ARG A 116 7.57 14.66 -19.03
N LYS A 117 7.89 13.60 -18.28
CA LYS A 117 8.50 12.38 -18.83
C LYS A 117 7.58 11.64 -19.80
N LEU A 118 6.28 11.59 -19.50
CA LEU A 118 5.30 10.96 -20.39
C LEU A 118 5.19 11.72 -21.72
N LEU A 119 5.02 13.06 -21.67
CA LEU A 119 5.00 13.93 -22.84
C LEU A 119 6.26 13.74 -23.70
N PHE A 120 7.45 13.76 -23.09
CA PHE A 120 8.70 13.54 -23.80
C PHE A 120 8.69 12.20 -24.54
N ARG A 121 8.36 11.10 -23.84
CA ARG A 121 8.32 9.75 -24.42
C ARG A 121 7.33 9.66 -25.57
N SER A 122 6.11 10.18 -25.39
CA SER A 122 5.07 10.16 -26.42
C SER A 122 5.49 10.97 -27.65
N MET A 123 6.18 12.08 -27.47
CA MET A 123 6.61 12.94 -28.58
C MET A 123 7.86 12.44 -29.30
N MET A 124 8.76 11.69 -28.64
CA MET A 124 9.98 11.13 -29.24
C MET A 124 9.72 10.21 -30.45
N GLY A 125 8.59 9.49 -30.45
CA GLY A 125 8.19 8.61 -31.56
C GLY A 125 7.43 9.30 -32.69
N ILE A 126 7.07 10.58 -32.53
CA ILE A 126 6.17 11.28 -33.43
C ILE A 126 6.93 12.36 -34.19
N THR A 127 6.98 12.24 -35.53
CA THR A 127 7.51 13.26 -36.44
C THR A 127 6.41 13.74 -37.39
N GLY A 128 6.26 15.06 -37.56
CA GLY A 128 5.34 15.67 -38.52
C GLY A 128 3.85 15.72 -38.14
N ARG A 129 3.34 14.82 -37.28
CA ARG A 129 1.98 14.90 -36.73
C ARG A 129 1.97 15.46 -35.29
N GLY A 130 0.84 16.05 -34.89
CA GLY A 130 0.62 16.44 -33.50
C GLY A 130 0.25 15.23 -32.62
N LEU A 131 0.69 15.24 -31.37
CA LEU A 131 0.20 14.34 -30.32
C LEU A 131 -1.17 14.84 -29.85
N GLN A 132 -2.19 14.00 -29.91
CA GLN A 132 -3.53 14.36 -29.44
C GLN A 132 -3.66 14.20 -27.92
N ILE A 133 -4.48 15.03 -27.29
CA ILE A 133 -4.77 14.91 -25.84
C ILE A 133 -5.28 13.51 -25.47
N ASN A 134 -6.13 12.88 -26.30
CA ASN A 134 -6.65 11.53 -26.03
C ASN A 134 -5.56 10.45 -26.06
N GLU A 135 -4.55 10.59 -26.93
CA GLU A 135 -3.38 9.68 -26.95
C GLU A 135 -2.59 9.80 -25.64
N LEU A 136 -2.43 11.04 -25.15
CA LEU A 136 -1.78 11.31 -23.87
C LEU A 136 -2.58 10.79 -22.68
N GLU A 137 -3.92 10.98 -22.67
CA GLU A 137 -4.82 10.44 -21.65
C GLU A 137 -4.72 8.91 -21.58
N PHE A 138 -4.73 8.24 -22.73
CA PHE A 138 -4.62 6.79 -22.83
C PHE A 138 -3.27 6.27 -22.30
N GLU A 139 -2.16 6.86 -22.74
CA GLU A 139 -0.82 6.47 -22.28
C GLU A 139 -0.62 6.78 -20.77
N PHE A 140 -1.19 7.89 -20.28
CA PHE A 140 -1.16 8.20 -18.85
C PHE A 140 -1.95 7.16 -18.05
N ALA A 141 -3.19 6.85 -18.45
CA ALA A 141 -4.02 5.86 -17.77
C ALA A 141 -3.36 4.48 -17.75
N ARG A 142 -2.75 4.08 -18.87
CA ARG A 142 -1.99 2.83 -18.98
C ARG A 142 -0.77 2.80 -18.05
N SER A 143 0.01 3.87 -17.98
CA SER A 143 1.25 3.91 -17.18
C SER A 143 1.00 4.11 -15.68
N MET A 144 -0.07 4.84 -15.32
CA MET A 144 -0.31 5.31 -13.95
C MET A 144 -1.52 4.65 -13.28
N GLN A 145 -2.30 3.83 -14.03
CA GLN A 145 -3.54 3.20 -13.57
C GLN A 145 -4.57 4.22 -13.03
N GLN A 146 -4.51 5.46 -13.52
CA GLN A 146 -5.36 6.57 -13.08
C GLN A 146 -5.65 7.50 -14.26
N PRO A 147 -6.85 8.11 -14.34
CA PRO A 147 -7.18 9.02 -15.43
C PRO A 147 -6.42 10.34 -15.34
N LEU A 148 -5.91 10.84 -16.47
CA LEU A 148 -5.19 12.13 -16.56
C LEU A 148 -6.07 13.33 -16.15
N LYS A 149 -7.39 13.22 -16.31
CA LYS A 149 -8.37 14.26 -15.92
C LYS A 149 -8.24 14.69 -14.45
N ARG A 150 -7.76 13.81 -13.57
CA ARG A 150 -7.48 14.09 -12.15
C ARG A 150 -6.31 15.06 -11.94
N TYR A 151 -5.46 15.21 -12.95
CA TYR A 151 -4.17 15.91 -12.91
C TYR A 151 -4.08 17.05 -13.94
N VAL A 152 -5.22 17.62 -14.33
CA VAL A 152 -5.28 18.71 -15.34
C VAL A 152 -4.48 19.95 -14.92
N ALA A 153 -4.47 20.27 -13.62
CA ALA A 153 -3.67 21.39 -13.10
C ALA A 153 -2.17 21.18 -13.30
N ASP A 154 -1.65 19.99 -12.95
CA ASP A 154 -0.24 19.61 -13.16
C ASP A 154 0.11 19.58 -14.64
N LEU A 155 -0.79 19.05 -15.48
CA LEU A 155 -0.62 19.04 -16.94
C LEU A 155 -0.50 20.46 -17.50
N ASN A 156 -1.41 21.36 -17.12
CA ASN A 156 -1.42 22.73 -17.60
C ASN A 156 -0.15 23.50 -17.19
N ILE A 157 0.32 23.31 -15.95
CA ILE A 157 1.58 23.90 -15.48
C ILE A 157 2.76 23.36 -16.28
N THR A 158 2.83 22.04 -16.45
CA THR A 158 3.92 21.37 -17.19
C THR A 158 3.94 21.81 -18.65
N VAL A 159 2.79 21.83 -19.32
CA VAL A 159 2.66 22.28 -20.71
C VAL A 159 3.05 23.75 -20.83
N ARG A 160 2.63 24.62 -19.91
CA ARG A 160 3.01 26.04 -19.92
C ARG A 160 4.53 26.23 -19.79
N ASP A 161 5.19 25.51 -18.88
CA ASP A 161 6.65 25.54 -18.74
C ASP A 161 7.35 25.08 -20.02
N LEU A 162 6.90 23.97 -20.61
CA LEU A 162 7.49 23.43 -21.85
C LEU A 162 7.26 24.33 -23.07
N VAL A 163 6.10 25.02 -23.14
CA VAL A 163 5.83 26.01 -24.18
C VAL A 163 6.69 27.26 -23.99
N ALA A 164 6.87 27.73 -22.76
CA ALA A 164 7.70 28.89 -22.45
C ALA A 164 9.18 28.68 -22.80
N LYS A 165 9.67 27.44 -22.73
CA LYS A 165 11.03 27.02 -23.16
C LYS A 165 11.13 26.68 -24.64
N GLU A 166 10.04 26.87 -25.40
CA GLU A 166 9.93 26.51 -26.81
C GLU A 166 10.24 25.02 -27.12
N TYR A 167 10.13 24.15 -26.11
CA TYR A 167 10.29 22.71 -26.27
C TYR A 167 9.09 22.10 -26.98
N ILE A 168 7.88 22.59 -26.68
CA ILE A 168 6.66 22.14 -27.36
C ILE A 168 5.86 23.33 -27.87
N ARG A 169 5.01 23.10 -28.86
CA ARG A 169 3.99 24.05 -29.34
C ARG A 169 2.61 23.43 -29.18
N THR A 170 1.62 24.25 -28.91
CA THR A 170 0.22 23.80 -28.79
C THR A 170 -0.63 24.47 -29.85
N THR A 171 -1.57 23.72 -30.41
CA THR A 171 -2.62 24.27 -31.29
C THR A 171 -3.97 23.69 -30.91
N GLN A 172 -5.03 24.48 -31.05
CA GLN A 172 -6.41 24.07 -30.80
C GLN A 172 -7.24 24.34 -32.06
N PRO A 173 -7.23 23.43 -33.04
CA PRO A 173 -8.07 23.54 -34.23
C PRO A 173 -9.58 23.46 -33.93
N GLY A 174 -9.97 23.07 -32.71
CA GLY A 174 -11.37 23.06 -32.26
C GLY A 174 -11.49 23.05 -30.72
N PRO A 175 -12.72 23.22 -30.19
CA PRO A 175 -12.97 23.46 -28.77
C PRO A 175 -12.57 22.31 -27.83
N HIS A 176 -12.39 21.10 -28.37
CA HIS A 176 -12.06 19.90 -27.59
C HIS A 176 -10.84 19.13 -28.14
N MET A 177 -10.09 19.74 -29.06
CA MET A 177 -8.95 19.08 -29.68
C MET A 177 -7.69 19.91 -29.47
N THR A 178 -6.91 19.55 -28.44
CA THR A 178 -5.57 20.09 -28.22
C THR A 178 -4.56 19.17 -28.87
N LEU A 179 -3.71 19.74 -29.73
CA LEU A 179 -2.59 19.06 -30.38
C LEU A 179 -1.27 19.63 -29.86
N TYR A 180 -0.34 18.73 -29.51
CA TYR A 180 1.02 19.07 -29.06
C TYR A 180 2.03 18.73 -30.17
N TYR A 181 2.85 19.70 -30.56
CA TYR A 181 3.91 19.55 -31.56
C TYR A 181 5.28 19.79 -30.94
N ARG A 182 6.34 19.22 -31.52
CA ARG A 182 7.71 19.56 -31.14
C ARG A 182 7.95 21.04 -31.44
N GLY A 183 8.53 21.75 -30.48
CA GLY A 183 8.95 23.13 -30.64
C GLY A 183 10.32 23.22 -31.31
N ILE A 184 10.84 24.44 -31.43
CA ILE A 184 12.13 24.68 -32.12
C ILE A 184 13.30 24.17 -31.28
N ASP A 185 13.19 24.26 -29.95
CA ASP A 185 14.22 23.87 -29.00
C ASP A 185 14.00 22.45 -28.44
N PHE A 186 13.22 21.61 -29.14
CA PHE A 186 12.98 20.23 -28.68
C PHE A 186 14.28 19.42 -28.57
N ASP A 187 15.29 19.70 -29.40
CA ASP A 187 16.60 19.05 -29.32
C ASP A 187 17.33 19.41 -28.01
N LEU A 188 17.20 20.64 -27.51
CA LEU A 188 17.71 21.01 -26.19
C LEU A 188 16.99 20.26 -25.08
N TRP A 189 15.69 20.01 -25.22
CA TRP A 189 14.96 19.18 -24.26
C TRP A 189 15.43 17.71 -24.28
N ILE A 190 15.77 17.17 -25.46
CA ILE A 190 16.39 15.84 -25.58
C ILE A 190 17.71 15.81 -24.82
N GLU A 191 18.58 16.81 -25.01
CA GLU A 191 19.86 16.89 -24.31
C GLU A 191 19.67 17.12 -22.80
N GLU A 192 18.68 17.90 -22.35
CA GLU A 192 18.34 18.05 -20.93
C GLU A 192 17.89 16.71 -20.32
N VAL A 193 17.02 15.96 -21.01
CA VAL A 193 16.55 14.65 -20.52
C VAL A 193 17.70 13.64 -20.53
N LYS A 194 18.54 13.63 -21.57
CA LYS A 194 19.75 12.80 -21.61
C LYS A 194 20.71 13.18 -20.49
N ALA A 195 20.95 14.47 -20.25
CA ALA A 195 21.79 14.94 -19.17
C ALA A 195 21.19 14.62 -17.80
N ALA A 196 19.87 14.63 -17.64
CA ALA A 196 19.19 14.19 -16.42
C ALA A 196 19.23 12.66 -16.24
N MET A 197 19.32 11.89 -17.32
CA MET A 197 19.49 10.43 -17.29
C MET A 197 20.95 10.00 -17.09
N SER A 198 21.90 10.78 -17.61
CA SER A 198 23.35 10.57 -17.47
C SER A 198 23.91 11.20 -16.19
N GLY A 199 23.27 12.27 -15.72
CA GLY A 199 23.58 13.04 -14.52
C GLY A 199 22.65 12.74 -13.34
N SER A 200 21.66 11.85 -13.51
CA SER A 200 21.33 10.98 -12.39
C SER A 200 22.54 10.09 -12.21
N GLU A 201 23.49 10.55 -11.39
CA GLU A 201 24.45 9.67 -10.73
C GLU A 201 23.71 8.37 -10.44
N SER A 202 24.21 7.25 -11.00
CA SER A 202 23.78 5.90 -10.63
C SER A 202 23.39 5.93 -9.16
N PRO A 203 22.16 5.50 -8.78
CA PRO A 203 21.61 5.70 -7.44
C PRO A 203 22.75 5.49 -6.47
N HIS A 204 23.23 6.56 -5.83
CA HIS A 204 24.54 6.58 -5.21
C HIS A 204 24.60 5.40 -4.25
N VAL A 205 25.18 4.28 -4.70
CA VAL A 205 25.22 3.05 -3.93
C VAL A 205 26.32 3.31 -2.92
N GLN A 206 25.93 3.99 -1.85
CA GLN A 206 26.80 4.13 -0.69
C GLN A 206 26.91 2.74 -0.09
N ASN A 207 28.01 2.07 -0.44
CA ASN A 207 28.38 0.82 0.17
C ASN A 207 28.87 1.15 1.58
N PHE A 208 28.00 0.97 2.57
CA PHE A 208 28.36 1.06 3.97
C PHE A 208 28.82 -0.31 4.45
N THR A 209 30.11 -0.42 4.79
CA THR A 209 30.64 -1.61 5.46
C THR A 209 30.58 -1.39 6.96
N PHE A 210 29.80 -2.20 7.66
CA PHE A 210 29.73 -2.17 9.12
C PHE A 210 30.45 -3.38 9.69
N THR A 211 31.36 -3.15 10.65
CA THR A 211 32.16 -4.20 11.30
C THR A 211 31.58 -4.61 12.66
N GLY A 212 30.28 -4.45 12.87
CA GLY A 212 29.58 -4.77 14.11
C GLY A 212 28.05 -4.79 13.96
N ALA A 213 27.34 -5.05 15.06
CA ALA A 213 25.89 -5.09 15.07
C ALA A 213 25.29 -3.71 14.75
N VAL A 214 24.45 -3.66 13.71
CA VAL A 214 23.75 -2.44 13.29
C VAL A 214 22.27 -2.58 13.59
N ALA A 215 21.73 -1.69 14.44
CA ALA A 215 20.31 -1.74 14.80
C ALA A 215 19.40 -1.25 13.67
N SER A 216 19.79 -0.17 12.97
CA SER A 216 19.06 0.37 11.83
C SER A 216 19.96 1.22 10.94
N VAL A 217 19.82 1.09 9.63
CA VAL A 217 20.42 2.01 8.64
C VAL A 217 19.29 2.82 8.03
N GLN A 218 19.20 4.10 8.36
CA GLN A 218 18.23 5.00 7.72
C GLN A 218 18.83 5.54 6.43
N THR A 219 18.26 5.16 5.30
CA THR A 219 18.62 5.73 3.99
C THR A 219 17.63 6.84 3.60
N GLY A 220 18.10 7.82 2.81
CA GLY A 220 17.24 8.87 2.28
C GLY A 220 16.19 8.33 1.30
N ALA A 221 15.22 9.18 0.93
CA ALA A 221 14.21 8.81 -0.06
C ALA A 221 14.88 8.38 -1.39
N ASN A 222 14.63 7.14 -1.83
CA ASN A 222 15.22 6.50 -3.00
C ASN A 222 16.71 6.09 -2.87
N ALA A 223 17.26 5.99 -1.66
CA ALA A 223 18.61 5.47 -1.45
C ALA A 223 18.60 3.95 -1.14
N THR A 224 19.42 3.21 -1.88
CA THR A 224 19.67 1.78 -1.67
C THR A 224 21.00 1.60 -0.94
N ALA A 225 20.98 1.05 0.27
CA ALA A 225 22.19 0.66 1.00
C ALA A 225 22.38 -0.85 0.91
N THR A 226 23.57 -1.28 0.51
CA THR A 226 24.00 -2.68 0.62
C THR A 226 24.76 -2.81 1.93
N VAL A 227 24.19 -3.54 2.89
CA VAL A 227 24.82 -3.79 4.19
C VAL A 227 25.61 -5.08 4.10
N THR A 228 26.94 -4.96 4.11
CA THR A 228 27.84 -6.10 4.27
C THR A 228 28.36 -6.08 5.71
N GLN A 229 27.76 -6.93 6.55
CA GLN A 229 28.19 -7.08 7.94
C GLN A 229 29.27 -8.15 8.01
N ASN A 230 30.53 -7.72 8.10
CA ASN A 230 31.64 -8.61 8.44
C ASN A 230 31.71 -8.72 9.96
N ASN A 231 30.97 -9.68 10.53
CA ASN A 231 31.20 -10.06 11.93
C ASN A 231 32.61 -10.64 12.02
N SER A 232 33.48 -9.96 12.76
CA SER A 232 34.81 -10.43 13.10
C SER A 232 34.69 -11.71 13.93
N ALA A 233 34.53 -12.84 13.25
CA ALA A 233 34.11 -14.12 13.81
C ALA A 233 34.95 -14.58 15.02
N THR A 234 36.21 -14.12 15.14
CA THR A 234 37.14 -14.59 16.17
C THR A 234 36.71 -14.24 17.61
N ALA A 235 36.22 -13.02 17.86
CA ALA A 235 35.82 -12.62 19.21
C ALA A 235 34.51 -13.32 19.64
N ASP A 236 33.56 -13.41 18.71
CA ASP A 236 32.28 -14.09 18.96
C ASP A 236 32.47 -15.59 19.17
N ILE A 237 33.37 -16.25 18.41
CA ILE A 237 33.72 -17.65 18.61
C ILE A 237 34.33 -17.87 20.01
N ALA A 238 35.23 -17.00 20.46
CA ALA A 238 35.82 -17.10 21.80
C ALA A 238 34.75 -17.00 22.90
N ASN A 239 33.76 -16.11 22.73
CA ASN A 239 32.63 -15.98 23.65
C ASN A 239 31.75 -17.24 23.67
N VAL A 240 31.47 -17.84 22.52
CA VAL A 240 30.69 -19.10 22.44
C VAL A 240 31.44 -20.25 23.10
N ILE A 241 32.75 -20.38 22.87
CA ILE A 241 33.57 -21.41 23.52
C ILE A 241 33.57 -21.21 25.04
N SER A 242 33.70 -19.97 25.52
CA SER A 242 33.64 -19.69 26.95
C SER A 242 32.27 -20.02 27.55
N ALA A 243 31.18 -19.74 26.83
CA ALA A 243 29.83 -20.04 27.28
C ALA A 243 29.57 -21.56 27.33
N LEU A 244 30.05 -22.32 26.34
CA LEU A 244 29.97 -23.78 26.32
C LEU A 244 30.72 -24.41 27.50
N ARG A 245 31.90 -23.89 27.86
CA ARG A 245 32.64 -24.35 29.04
C ARG A 245 31.94 -24.02 30.35
N ALA A 246 31.32 -22.85 30.45
CA ALA A 246 30.51 -22.50 31.61
C ALA A 246 29.31 -23.45 31.77
N LEU A 247 28.63 -23.76 30.66
CA LEU A 247 27.54 -24.73 30.63
C LEU A 247 28.01 -26.13 31.07
N GLN A 248 29.15 -26.59 30.56
CA GLN A 248 29.73 -27.88 30.96
C GLN A 248 29.98 -27.95 32.48
N ASN A 249 30.52 -26.88 33.06
CA ASN A 249 30.76 -26.78 34.51
C ASN A 249 29.45 -26.81 35.32
N GLU A 250 28.40 -26.12 34.87
CA GLU A 250 27.09 -26.17 35.53
C GLU A 250 26.42 -27.55 35.40
N LEU A 251 26.54 -28.21 34.25
CA LEU A 251 25.99 -29.55 34.02
C LEU A 251 26.62 -30.60 34.95
N LEU A 252 27.90 -30.44 35.32
CA LEU A 252 28.56 -31.31 36.30
C LEU A 252 27.95 -31.18 37.71
N GLN A 253 27.41 -30.01 38.05
CA GLN A 253 26.77 -29.75 39.35
C GLN A 253 25.27 -30.03 39.34
N ALA A 254 24.64 -30.10 38.15
CA ALA A 254 23.21 -30.32 38.01
C ALA A 254 22.78 -31.74 38.39
N SER A 255 21.61 -31.87 39.03
CA SER A 255 21.01 -33.17 39.41
C SER A 255 20.35 -33.87 38.21
N LEU A 256 21.14 -34.18 37.19
CA LEU A 256 20.72 -34.90 35.98
C LEU A 256 21.11 -36.38 36.06
N PRO A 257 20.37 -37.29 35.38
CA PRO A 257 20.82 -38.66 35.16
C PRO A 257 22.23 -38.68 34.53
N GLN A 258 23.07 -39.61 35.00
CA GLN A 258 24.47 -39.71 34.55
C GLN A 258 24.59 -39.83 33.02
N HIS A 259 23.71 -40.64 32.41
CA HIS A 259 23.65 -40.84 30.97
C HIS A 259 23.47 -39.51 30.21
N ASP A 260 22.48 -38.71 30.61
CA ASP A 260 22.15 -37.45 29.91
C ASP A 260 23.24 -36.40 30.11
N ARG A 261 23.90 -36.40 31.27
CA ARG A 261 25.05 -35.55 31.56
C ARG A 261 26.24 -35.89 30.66
N ASP A 262 26.53 -37.17 30.49
CA ASP A 262 27.63 -37.65 29.66
C ASP A 262 27.37 -37.34 28.17
N GLU A 263 26.13 -37.52 27.70
CA GLU A 263 25.72 -37.17 26.34
C GLU A 263 25.81 -35.66 26.06
N LEU A 264 25.26 -34.82 26.94
CA LEU A 264 25.36 -33.36 26.82
C LEU A 264 26.79 -32.85 26.87
N SER A 265 27.62 -33.44 27.75
CA SER A 265 29.04 -33.11 27.83
C SER A 265 29.77 -33.48 26.55
N ALA A 266 29.47 -34.64 25.96
CA ALA A 266 30.06 -35.05 24.68
C ALA A 266 29.70 -34.10 23.52
N ILE A 267 28.43 -33.69 23.41
CA ILE A 267 27.96 -32.76 22.36
C ILE A 267 28.58 -31.37 22.56
N THR A 268 28.72 -30.93 23.81
CA THR A 268 29.35 -29.65 24.17
C THR A 268 30.84 -29.65 23.80
N GLU A 269 31.56 -30.73 24.11
CA GLU A 269 32.97 -30.89 23.72
C GLU A 269 33.13 -30.93 22.20
N GLU A 270 32.26 -31.66 21.49
CA GLU A 270 32.28 -31.67 20.02
C GLU A 270 32.07 -30.27 19.43
N SER A 271 31.18 -29.47 20.05
CA SER A 271 30.94 -28.09 19.66
C SER A 271 32.17 -27.20 19.85
N VAL A 272 32.90 -27.36 20.96
CA VAL A 272 34.15 -26.64 21.23
C VAL A 272 35.23 -27.03 20.22
N VAL A 273 35.39 -28.32 19.94
CA VAL A 273 36.36 -28.83 18.96
C VAL A 273 36.06 -28.31 17.56
N GLU A 274 34.80 -28.31 17.15
CA GLU A 274 34.38 -27.81 15.85
C GLU A 274 34.59 -26.29 15.73
N LEU A 275 34.23 -25.50 16.75
CA LEU A 275 34.45 -24.04 16.79
C LEU A 275 35.93 -23.65 16.80
N SER A 276 36.81 -24.51 17.30
CA SER A 276 38.25 -24.26 17.35
C SER A 276 38.95 -24.47 16.00
N LYS A 277 38.26 -24.98 14.98
CA LYS A 277 38.82 -25.17 13.64
C LYS A 277 38.99 -23.82 12.94
N ALA A 278 40.10 -23.65 12.20
CA ALA A 278 40.34 -22.46 11.38
C ALA A 278 39.20 -22.17 10.37
N LYS A 279 38.51 -23.24 9.93
CA LYS A 279 37.30 -23.17 9.11
C LYS A 279 36.27 -24.17 9.66
N PHE A 280 35.48 -23.73 10.63
CA PHE A 280 34.39 -24.53 11.20
C PHE A 280 33.18 -24.61 10.25
N SER A 281 32.39 -25.67 10.36
CA SER A 281 31.13 -25.82 9.62
C SER A 281 29.97 -25.12 10.34
N LYS A 282 29.49 -24.00 9.79
CA LYS A 282 28.35 -23.25 10.36
C LYS A 282 27.09 -24.12 10.50
N LEU A 283 26.83 -24.99 9.52
CA LEU A 283 25.70 -25.91 9.56
C LEU A 283 25.82 -26.91 10.73
N LYS A 284 27.02 -27.46 10.93
CA LYS A 284 27.29 -28.42 12.00
C LYS A 284 27.15 -27.77 13.38
N ILE A 285 27.76 -26.60 13.59
CA ILE A 285 27.63 -25.85 14.84
C ILE A 285 26.18 -25.48 15.13
N THR A 286 25.42 -25.06 14.11
CA THR A 286 23.99 -24.75 14.28
C THR A 286 23.21 -25.98 14.75
N GLY A 287 23.48 -27.16 14.19
CA GLY A 287 22.87 -28.41 14.64
C GLY A 287 23.23 -28.74 16.08
N LEU A 288 24.52 -28.73 16.43
CA LEU A 288 24.99 -29.06 17.77
C LEU A 288 24.44 -28.12 18.84
N LEU A 289 24.51 -26.80 18.60
CA LEU A 289 24.01 -25.80 19.56
C LEU A 289 22.49 -25.86 19.74
N LYS A 290 21.72 -26.20 18.68
CA LYS A 290 20.28 -26.42 18.80
C LYS A 290 19.95 -27.62 19.67
N VAL A 291 20.63 -28.75 19.45
CA VAL A 291 20.45 -29.95 20.28
C VAL A 291 20.78 -29.64 21.75
N ILE A 292 21.89 -28.94 22.01
CA ILE A 292 22.23 -28.50 23.37
C ILE A 292 21.11 -27.62 23.94
N GLY A 293 20.65 -26.61 23.19
CA GLY A 293 19.63 -25.68 23.69
C GLY A 293 18.28 -26.32 23.95
N GLU A 294 17.81 -27.18 23.05
CA GLU A 294 16.56 -27.94 23.21
C GLU A 294 16.64 -28.88 24.41
N THR A 295 17.73 -29.64 24.56
CA THR A 295 17.91 -30.56 25.68
C THR A 295 18.00 -29.81 27.01
N VAL A 296 18.79 -28.74 27.10
CA VAL A 296 18.92 -27.92 28.32
C VAL A 296 17.58 -27.29 28.70
N GLN A 297 16.82 -26.80 27.71
CA GLN A 297 15.49 -26.24 27.93
C GLN A 297 14.48 -27.28 28.43
N VAL A 298 14.45 -28.48 27.83
CA VAL A 298 13.54 -29.57 28.21
C VAL A 298 13.86 -30.08 29.61
N MET A 299 15.15 -30.18 29.96
CA MET A 299 15.59 -30.65 31.28
C MET A 299 15.46 -29.58 32.37
N GLY A 300 15.29 -28.31 32.01
CA GLY A 300 15.26 -27.19 32.96
C GLY A 300 16.56 -27.04 33.75
N ALA A 301 17.68 -27.53 33.22
CA ALA A 301 18.98 -27.51 33.87
C ALA A 301 19.76 -26.24 33.51
N ALA A 302 20.64 -25.77 34.40
CA ALA A 302 21.61 -24.71 34.11
C ALA A 302 21.03 -23.45 33.40
N PRO A 303 19.94 -22.85 33.91
CA PRO A 303 19.20 -21.80 33.18
C PRO A 303 20.03 -20.54 32.95
N ASP A 304 21.01 -20.25 33.81
CA ASP A 304 21.86 -19.07 33.68
C ASP A 304 22.99 -19.29 32.67
N ALA A 305 23.67 -20.43 32.69
CA ALA A 305 24.60 -20.78 31.60
C ALA A 305 23.90 -20.86 30.24
N TYR A 306 22.64 -21.33 30.19
CA TYR A 306 21.87 -21.35 28.95
C TYR A 306 21.66 -19.94 28.37
N LYS A 307 21.31 -18.95 29.21
CA LYS A 307 21.15 -17.55 28.77
C LYS A 307 22.46 -16.99 28.20
N VAL A 308 23.58 -17.29 28.85
CA VAL A 308 24.91 -16.87 28.37
C VAL A 308 25.23 -17.50 27.02
N LEU A 309 24.96 -18.81 26.87
CA LEU A 309 25.14 -19.51 25.60
C LEU A 309 24.23 -18.95 24.50
N LYS A 310 22.95 -18.69 24.79
CA LYS A 310 21.99 -18.09 23.85
C LYS A 310 22.44 -16.72 23.36
N HIS A 311 22.94 -15.88 24.27
CA HIS A 311 23.49 -14.58 23.91
C HIS A 311 24.75 -14.70 23.03
N ALA A 312 25.69 -15.56 23.41
CA ALA A 312 26.92 -15.79 22.64
C ALA A 312 26.64 -16.37 21.24
N ALA A 313 25.72 -17.34 21.14
CA ALA A 313 25.30 -17.94 19.86
C ALA A 313 24.69 -16.89 18.91
N GLY A 314 23.96 -15.91 19.45
CA GLY A 314 23.45 -14.78 18.69
C GLY A 314 24.55 -13.96 18.00
N GLY A 315 25.72 -13.82 18.63
CA GLY A 315 26.89 -13.14 18.05
C GLY A 315 27.40 -13.78 16.76
N ILE A 316 27.35 -15.11 16.67
CA ILE A 316 27.70 -15.86 15.45
C ILE A 316 26.51 -16.09 14.50
N GLY A 317 25.37 -15.47 14.77
CA GLY A 317 24.16 -15.52 13.95
C GLY A 317 23.39 -16.84 14.07
N ILE A 318 23.45 -17.50 15.24
CA ILE A 318 22.69 -18.70 15.56
C ILE A 318 21.65 -18.35 16.62
N SER A 319 20.36 -18.52 16.29
CA SER A 319 19.27 -18.34 17.24
C SER A 319 18.94 -19.67 17.91
N LEU A 320 19.01 -19.70 19.25
CA LEU A 320 18.60 -20.83 20.08
C LEU A 320 17.18 -20.59 20.64
N PRO A 321 16.40 -21.66 20.86
CA PRO A 321 15.02 -21.55 21.37
C PRO A 321 14.93 -20.88 22.75
#